data_AF-A0A017HLL4-F1
#
_entry.id   AF-A0A017HLL4-F1
#
_cell.length_a   1.000
_cell.length_b   1.000
_cell.length_c   1.000
_cell.angle_alpha   90.00
_cell.angle_beta   90.00
_cell.angle_gamma   90.00
#
_symmetry.space_group_name_H-M   'P 1'
#
loop_
_entity.id
_entity.type
_entity.pdbx_description
1 polymer ?
#
loop_
_entity_poly.entity_id
_entity_poly.type
_entity_poly.pdbx_seq_one_letter_code
_entity_poly.pdbx_strand_id
1 'polypeptide(L)'
;MIARADELSLAQLALKGLMPGIPDFYQGAEGPLHHLTDPDNRLAVDWDRLGCPESSPGPGGFARRKDALTRRLLALRAEHPDLFAAGSLAVEGADGSWRLLREGPEGRLSLTLAWGLGEPVALEWSPAGAAQAAE
;
A
#
# COMPACT_ATOMS: atom_id res chain seq x y z
N MET A 1 16.43 -12.98 -4.67
CA MET A 1 15.08 -13.52 -5.00
C MET A 1 14.04 -13.07 -3.98
N ILE A 2 14.25 -13.30 -2.66
CA ILE A 2 13.28 -12.91 -1.61
C ILE A 2 13.06 -11.40 -1.51
N ALA A 3 14.12 -10.58 -1.48
CA ALA A 3 13.97 -9.12 -1.39
C ALA A 3 13.07 -8.55 -2.50
N ARG A 4 13.21 -9.05 -3.74
CA ARG A 4 12.36 -8.63 -4.86
C ARG A 4 10.89 -9.03 -4.68
N ALA A 5 10.62 -10.17 -4.04
CA ALA A 5 9.25 -10.61 -3.76
C ALA A 5 8.58 -9.69 -2.73
N ASP A 6 9.30 -9.26 -1.69
CA ASP A 6 8.80 -8.28 -0.71
C ASP A 6 8.42 -6.96 -1.38
N GLU A 7 9.28 -6.44 -2.26
CA GLU A 7 9.02 -5.22 -3.03
C GLU A 7 7.77 -5.34 -3.91
N LEU A 8 7.63 -6.46 -4.62
CA LEU A 8 6.46 -6.73 -5.47
C LEU A 8 5.19 -6.88 -4.63
N SER A 9 5.26 -7.47 -3.44
CA SER A 9 4.12 -7.57 -2.53
C SER A 9 3.67 -6.20 -2.01
N LEU A 10 4.61 -5.31 -1.68
CA LEU A 10 4.29 -3.92 -1.31
C LEU A 10 3.67 -3.16 -2.48
N ALA A 11 4.19 -3.33 -3.70
CA ALA A 11 3.63 -2.72 -4.90
C ALA A 11 2.19 -3.21 -5.16
N GLN A 12 1.94 -4.52 -5.06
CA GLN A 12 0.60 -5.09 -5.18
C GLN A 12 -0.36 -4.52 -4.13
N LEU A 13 0.07 -4.42 -2.86
CA LEU A 13 -0.71 -3.83 -1.78
C LEU A 13 -1.07 -2.36 -2.09
N ALA A 14 -0.10 -1.58 -2.53
CA ALA A 14 -0.31 -0.18 -2.87
C ALA A 14 -1.29 0.00 -4.04
N LEU A 15 -1.12 -0.79 -5.10
CA LEU A 15 -2.06 -0.81 -6.23
C LEU A 15 -3.46 -1.19 -5.75
N LYS A 16 -3.60 -2.27 -4.99
CA LYS A 16 -4.89 -2.71 -4.44
C LYS A 16 -5.59 -1.61 -3.63
N GLY A 17 -4.85 -0.87 -2.78
CA GLY A 17 -5.41 0.20 -1.96
C GLY A 17 -5.80 1.45 -2.76
N LEU A 18 -5.05 1.76 -3.82
CA LEU A 18 -5.26 2.97 -4.61
C LEU A 18 -6.25 2.77 -5.76
N MET A 19 -6.33 1.59 -6.37
CA MET A 19 -7.18 1.35 -7.54
C MET A 19 -8.67 1.57 -7.24
N PRO A 20 -9.51 1.87 -8.26
CA PRO A 20 -10.95 2.01 -8.07
C PRO A 20 -11.58 0.71 -7.58
N GLY A 21 -12.64 0.83 -6.79
CA GLY A 21 -13.31 -0.29 -6.13
C GLY A 21 -12.98 -0.39 -4.64
N ILE A 22 -13.41 -1.48 -4.02
CA ILE A 22 -13.24 -1.75 -2.58
C ILE A 22 -12.13 -2.80 -2.43
N PRO A 23 -11.02 -2.49 -1.73
CA PRO A 23 -9.96 -3.46 -1.52
C PRO A 23 -10.38 -4.53 -0.51
N ASP A 24 -10.23 -5.81 -0.88
CA ASP A 24 -10.57 -6.96 -0.02
C ASP A 24 -9.31 -7.67 0.51
N PHE A 25 -9.23 -7.94 1.81
CA PHE A 25 -8.07 -8.57 2.45
C PHE A 25 -8.44 -9.93 3.03
N TYR A 26 -7.73 -10.97 2.59
CA TYR A 26 -7.80 -12.27 3.26
C TYR A 26 -7.17 -12.17 4.65
N GLN A 27 -7.76 -12.86 5.62
CA GLN A 27 -7.32 -12.83 7.01
C GLN A 27 -5.83 -13.17 7.14
N GLY A 28 -5.06 -12.31 7.81
CA GLY A 28 -3.62 -12.46 8.00
C GLY A 28 -2.75 -11.98 6.83
N ALA A 29 -3.35 -11.55 5.72
CA ALA A 29 -2.61 -11.03 4.57
C ALA A 29 -2.08 -9.60 4.78
N GLU A 30 -2.34 -8.96 5.92
CA GLU A 30 -1.72 -7.71 6.36
C GLU A 30 -0.22 -7.90 6.63
N GLY A 31 0.16 -9.10 7.09
CA GLY A 31 1.56 -9.53 7.26
C GLY A 31 2.09 -10.36 6.08
N PRO A 32 3.33 -10.86 6.17
CA PRO A 32 3.85 -11.86 5.25
C PRO A 32 3.00 -13.14 5.35
N LEU A 33 2.43 -13.61 4.23
CA LEU A 33 1.57 -14.78 4.19
C LEU A 33 2.02 -15.69 3.03
N HIS A 34 2.57 -16.85 3.36
CA HIS A 34 3.11 -17.82 2.40
C HIS A 34 2.36 -19.15 2.51
N HIS A 35 1.06 -19.11 2.27
CA HIS A 35 0.23 -20.32 2.27
C HIS A 35 0.23 -21.00 0.91
N LEU A 36 0.14 -22.33 0.92
CA LEU A 36 -0.13 -23.16 -0.26
C LEU A 36 -1.63 -23.22 -0.54
N THR A 37 -2.06 -24.16 -1.37
CA THR A 37 -3.48 -24.42 -1.59
C THR A 37 -4.14 -25.01 -0.34
N ASP A 38 -5.46 -25.08 -0.36
CA ASP A 38 -6.27 -25.76 0.66
C ASP A 38 -5.69 -27.16 1.01
N PRO A 39 -5.61 -27.53 2.30
CA PRO A 39 -6.12 -26.83 3.49
C PRO A 39 -5.16 -25.81 4.13
N ASP A 40 -3.95 -25.63 3.60
CA ASP A 40 -2.90 -24.82 4.23
C ASP A 40 -3.33 -23.35 4.39
N ASN A 41 -4.04 -22.80 3.40
CA ASN A 41 -4.54 -21.43 3.47
C ASN A 41 -5.66 -21.20 4.51
N ARG A 42 -6.12 -22.24 5.21
CA ARG A 42 -7.14 -22.16 6.28
C ARG A 42 -6.57 -22.28 7.70
N LEU A 43 -5.25 -22.32 7.86
CA LEU A 43 -4.64 -22.29 9.19
C LEU A 43 -5.08 -21.05 9.98
N ALA A 44 -5.14 -21.19 11.31
CA ALA A 44 -5.56 -20.12 12.20
C ALA A 44 -4.61 -18.91 12.11
N VAL A 45 -5.18 -17.71 12.16
CA VAL A 45 -4.42 -16.47 12.14
C VAL A 45 -3.85 -16.16 13.52
N ASP A 46 -2.56 -15.84 13.57
CA ASP A 46 -1.89 -15.30 14.76
C ASP A 46 -2.11 -13.78 14.84
N TRP A 47 -3.20 -13.39 15.52
CA TRP A 47 -3.61 -11.98 15.62
C TRP A 47 -2.65 -11.14 16.47
N ASP A 48 -2.02 -11.72 17.49
CA ASP A 48 -1.06 -11.03 18.34
C ASP A 48 0.17 -10.60 17.53
N ARG A 49 0.61 -11.46 16.60
CA ARG A 49 1.71 -11.16 15.70
C ARG A 49 1.40 -10.06 14.68
N LEU A 50 0.17 -9.98 14.17
CA LEU A 50 -0.24 -8.92 13.23
C LEU A 50 -0.36 -7.55 13.90
N GLY A 51 -0.74 -7.51 15.19
CA GLY A 51 -0.75 -6.28 15.98
C GLY A 51 0.64 -5.72 16.27
N CYS A 52 1.66 -6.59 16.31
CA CYS A 52 3.03 -6.28 16.70
C CYS A 52 4.04 -6.66 15.59
N PRO A 53 4.07 -5.95 14.45
CA PRO A 53 4.96 -6.29 13.34
C PRO A 53 6.45 -6.17 13.69
N GLU A 54 6.82 -5.40 14.71
CA GLU A 54 8.20 -5.35 15.24
C GLU A 54 8.66 -6.70 15.82
N SER A 55 7.70 -7.53 16.27
CA SER A 55 7.96 -8.87 16.78
C SER A 55 8.06 -9.92 15.65
N SER A 56 7.89 -9.52 14.39
CA SER A 56 8.06 -10.39 13.22
C SER A 56 9.48 -10.25 12.64
N PRO A 57 10.40 -11.19 12.92
CA PRO A 57 11.74 -11.14 12.37
C PRO A 57 11.71 -11.35 10.85
N GLY A 58 12.47 -10.54 10.12
CA GLY A 58 12.64 -10.67 8.68
C GLY A 58 13.59 -9.61 8.10
N PRO A 59 14.30 -9.93 7.00
CA PRO A 59 15.18 -8.97 6.34
C PRO A 59 14.40 -7.74 5.86
N GLY A 60 15.00 -6.55 5.98
CA GLY A 60 14.43 -5.31 5.45
C GLY A 60 13.08 -4.88 6.07
N GLY A 61 12.68 -5.44 7.21
CA GLY A 61 11.47 -5.04 7.94
C GLY A 61 10.17 -5.17 7.12
N PHE A 62 10.09 -6.14 6.20
CA PHE A 62 8.96 -6.29 5.29
C PHE A 62 7.60 -6.35 6.00
N ALA A 63 7.47 -7.14 7.08
CA ALA A 63 6.24 -7.23 7.85
C ALA A 63 5.75 -5.86 8.34
N ARG A 64 6.66 -5.06 8.91
CA ARG A 64 6.36 -3.71 9.39
C ARG A 64 6.04 -2.74 8.26
N ARG A 65 6.76 -2.80 7.14
CA ARG A 65 6.46 -1.97 5.96
C ARG A 65 5.09 -2.29 5.38
N LYS A 66 4.72 -3.57 5.29
CA LYS A 66 3.43 -4.02 4.76
C LYS A 66 2.28 -3.65 5.69
N ASP A 67 2.44 -3.84 6.99
CA ASP A 67 1.46 -3.41 8.00
C ASP A 67 1.24 -1.89 7.95
N ALA A 68 2.33 -1.10 8.01
CA ALA A 68 2.26 0.35 7.96
C ALA A 68 1.59 0.86 6.66
N LEU A 69 1.94 0.28 5.52
CA LEU A 69 1.32 0.62 4.24
C LEU A 69 -0.16 0.25 4.21
N THR A 70 -0.54 -0.93 4.72
CA THR A 70 -1.94 -1.37 4.82
C THR A 70 -2.75 -0.38 5.64
N ARG A 71 -2.28 -0.06 6.86
CA ARG A 71 -2.93 0.90 7.77
C ARG A 71 -3.05 2.27 7.14
N ARG A 72 -1.98 2.78 6.51
CA ARG A 72 -1.98 4.10 5.86
C ARG A 72 -2.98 4.19 4.71
N LEU A 73 -3.04 3.16 3.85
CA LEU A 73 -3.99 3.14 2.74
C LEU A 73 -5.44 3.06 3.23
N LEU A 74 -5.72 2.21 4.22
CA LEU A 74 -7.06 2.11 4.79
C LEU A 74 -7.49 3.40 5.50
N ALA A 75 -6.57 4.04 6.24
CA ALA A 75 -6.82 5.33 6.88
C ALA A 75 -7.14 6.42 5.83
N LEU A 76 -6.32 6.57 4.79
CA LEU A 76 -6.59 7.52 3.71
C LEU A 76 -7.95 7.29 3.04
N ARG A 77 -8.34 6.02 2.84
CA ARG A 77 -9.66 5.69 2.27
C ARG A 77 -10.82 6.01 3.20
N ALA A 78 -10.63 5.85 4.50
CA ALA A 78 -11.64 6.19 5.50
C ALA A 78 -11.77 7.72 5.69
N GLU A 79 -10.64 8.42 5.65
CA GLU A 79 -10.54 9.87 5.82
C GLU A 79 -10.98 10.65 4.56
N HIS A 80 -10.75 10.09 3.37
CA HIS A 80 -11.00 10.75 2.08
C HIS A 80 -11.89 9.93 1.13
N PRO A 81 -13.12 9.57 1.52
CA PRO A 81 -13.96 8.65 0.75
C PRO A 81 -14.29 9.17 -0.66
N ASP A 82 -14.45 10.48 -0.86
CA ASP A 82 -14.83 11.06 -2.15
C ASP A 82 -13.67 10.99 -3.16
N LEU A 83 -12.42 11.10 -2.71
CA LEU A 83 -11.23 10.90 -3.53
C LEU A 83 -11.19 9.50 -4.16
N PHE A 84 -11.61 8.47 -3.42
CA PHE A 84 -11.61 7.09 -3.92
C PHE A 84 -12.88 6.72 -4.68
N ALA A 85 -14.01 7.36 -4.36
CA ALA A 85 -15.29 7.12 -5.02
C ALA A 85 -15.43 7.86 -6.36
N ALA A 86 -15.00 9.12 -6.41
CA ALA A 86 -15.23 10.03 -7.55
C ALA A 86 -13.96 10.70 -8.08
N GLY A 87 -12.85 10.65 -7.34
CA GLY A 87 -11.57 11.19 -7.81
C GLY A 87 -11.08 10.52 -9.10
N SER A 88 -10.43 11.31 -9.95
CA SER A 88 -9.80 10.81 -11.16
C SER A 88 -8.63 9.89 -10.81
N LEU A 89 -8.27 9.02 -11.75
CA LEU A 89 -7.06 8.21 -11.66
C LEU A 89 -6.28 8.36 -12.96
N ALA A 90 -5.03 8.79 -12.85
CA ALA A 90 -4.07 8.81 -13.95
C ALA A 90 -2.90 7.87 -13.63
N VAL A 91 -2.29 7.31 -14.69
CA VAL A 91 -1.09 6.49 -14.61
C VAL A 91 -0.05 7.07 -15.56
N GLU A 92 1.12 7.34 -15.02
CA GLU A 92 2.27 7.89 -15.75
C GLU A 92 3.41 6.87 -15.70
N GLY A 93 3.96 6.53 -16.85
CA GLY A 93 5.08 5.61 -16.96
C GLY A 93 6.37 6.32 -17.34
N ALA A 94 7.46 5.94 -16.70
CA ALA A 94 8.82 6.32 -17.05
C ALA A 94 9.72 5.07 -17.05
N ASP A 95 10.92 5.21 -17.61
CA ASP A 95 11.93 4.16 -17.52
C ASP A 95 12.23 3.89 -16.04
N GLY A 96 11.99 2.67 -15.58
CA GLY A 96 12.27 2.32 -14.18
C GLY A 96 11.16 2.60 -13.17
N SER A 97 10.06 3.27 -13.54
CA SER A 97 9.01 3.61 -12.57
C SER A 97 7.63 3.87 -13.17
N TRP A 98 6.60 3.65 -12.35
CA TRP A 98 5.23 4.08 -12.60
C TRP A 98 4.76 5.01 -11.49
N ARG A 99 3.99 6.02 -11.84
CA ARG A 99 3.29 6.88 -10.89
C ARG A 99 1.79 6.78 -11.13
N LEU A 100 1.04 6.49 -10.08
CA LEU A 100 -0.41 6.53 -10.07
C LEU A 100 -0.86 7.76 -9.29
N LEU A 101 -1.74 8.55 -9.87
CA LEU A 101 -2.24 9.79 -9.30
C LEU A 101 -3.74 9.72 -9.14
N ARG A 102 -4.21 9.85 -7.90
CA ARG A 102 -5.60 10.19 -7.61
C ARG A 102 -5.73 11.67 -7.32
N GLU A 103 -6.73 12.29 -7.92
CA GLU A 103 -7.02 13.71 -7.71
C GLU A 103 -8.52 13.95 -7.60
N GLY A 104 -8.91 14.77 -6.63
CA GLY A 104 -10.29 15.13 -6.38
C GLY A 104 -10.39 16.38 -5.51
N PRO A 105 -11.61 16.79 -5.14
CA PRO A 105 -11.84 18.00 -4.34
C PRO A 105 -11.13 18.01 -2.98
N GLU A 106 -10.89 16.83 -2.41
CA GLU A 106 -10.22 16.67 -1.10
C GLU A 106 -8.69 16.84 -1.19
N GLY A 107 -8.11 16.65 -2.37
CA GLY A 107 -6.67 16.70 -2.59
C GLY A 107 -6.16 15.70 -3.61
N ARG A 108 -4.89 15.37 -3.49
CA ARG A 108 -4.12 14.57 -4.42
C ARG A 108 -3.33 13.49 -3.68
N LEU A 109 -3.50 12.25 -4.10
CA LEU A 109 -2.75 11.10 -3.59
C LEU A 109 -1.88 10.54 -4.71
N SER A 110 -0.57 10.51 -4.52
CA SER A 110 0.37 9.91 -5.47
C SER A 110 0.97 8.63 -4.91
N LEU A 111 1.07 7.61 -5.76
CA LEU A 111 1.79 6.37 -5.51
C LEU A 111 2.88 6.25 -6.57
N THR A 112 4.13 6.17 -6.15
CA THR A 112 5.25 5.89 -7.05
C THR A 112 5.73 4.47 -6.81
N LEU A 113 5.79 3.68 -7.89
CA LEU A 113 6.36 2.34 -7.92
C LEU A 113 7.65 2.38 -8.72
N ALA A 114 8.78 2.04 -8.13
CA ALA A 114 10.09 2.08 -8.78
C ALA A 114 10.76 0.70 -8.76
N TRP A 115 11.54 0.39 -9.80
CA TRP A 115 12.34 -0.83 -9.86
C TRP A 115 13.81 -0.51 -10.13
N GLY A 116 14.70 -1.19 -9.41
CA GLY A 116 16.14 -0.92 -9.47
C GLY A 116 16.59 0.34 -8.71
N LEU A 117 15.65 1.05 -8.08
CA LEU A 117 15.87 2.19 -7.20
C LEU A 117 15.54 1.78 -5.76
N GLY A 118 16.28 2.31 -4.77
CA GLY A 118 16.32 1.78 -3.40
C GLY A 118 14.98 1.70 -2.64
N GLU A 119 14.02 2.59 -2.93
CA GLU A 119 12.66 2.52 -2.38
C GLU A 119 11.65 2.21 -3.49
N PRO A 120 11.06 1.00 -3.50
CA PRO A 120 10.21 0.55 -4.60
C PRO A 120 8.79 1.13 -4.56
N VAL A 121 8.37 1.67 -3.42
CA VAL A 121 7.00 2.14 -3.17
C VAL A 121 7.07 3.41 -2.32
N ALA A 122 6.58 4.52 -2.86
CA ALA A 122 6.41 5.78 -2.14
C ALA A 122 4.96 6.26 -2.27
N LEU A 123 4.36 6.68 -1.15
CA LEU A 123 2.97 7.14 -1.08
C LEU A 123 2.92 8.55 -0.49
N GLU A 124 2.35 9.50 -1.21
CA GLU A 124 2.29 10.90 -0.81
C GLU A 124 0.87 11.44 -0.90
N TRP A 125 0.36 12.00 0.20
CA TRP A 125 -0.93 12.67 0.26
C TRP A 125 -0.73 14.18 0.34
N SER A 126 -1.48 14.94 -0.44
CA SER A 126 -1.49 16.40 -0.45
C SER A 126 -2.94 16.89 -0.40
N PRO A 127 -3.42 17.44 0.72
CA PRO A 127 -4.79 17.94 0.80
C PRO A 127 -4.99 19.18 -0.08
N ALA A 128 -6.21 19.40 -0.54
CA ALA A 128 -6.56 20.60 -1.29
C ALA A 128 -6.25 21.86 -0.48
N GLY A 129 -5.65 22.87 -1.12
CA GLY A 129 -5.31 24.16 -0.49
C GLY A 129 -3.96 24.22 0.23
N ALA A 130 -3.21 23.11 0.36
CA ALA A 130 -1.90 23.13 1.03
C ALA A 130 -0.81 23.95 0.29
N ALA A 131 -0.99 24.24 -1.00
CA ALA A 131 -0.06 25.03 -1.80
C ALA A 131 -0.03 26.54 -1.46
N GLN A 132 -0.92 27.05 -0.59
CA GLN A 132 -1.02 28.49 -0.27
C GLN A 132 -0.38 28.88 1.08
N ALA A 133 0.23 27.95 1.83
CA ALA A 133 0.80 28.24 3.16
C ALA A 133 2.35 28.39 3.18
N ALA A 134 2.99 28.48 2.02
CA ALA A 134 4.45 28.56 1.88
C ALA A 134 4.94 29.78 1.10
N GLU A 135 4.19 30.89 1.15
CA GLU A 135 4.59 32.20 0.60
C GLU A 135 4.59 33.28 1.69
#